data_AF-A0A965G2Q6-F1
#
_entry.id   AF-A0A965G2Q6-F1
#
_cell.length_a   1.000
_cell.length_b   1.000
_cell.length_c   1.000
_cell.angle_alpha   90.00
_cell.angle_beta   90.00
_cell.angle_gamma   90.00
#
_symmetry.space_group_name_H-M   'P 1'
#
loop_
_entity.id
_entity.type
_entity.pdbx_description
1 polymer ?
#
loop_
_entity_poly.entity_id
_entity_poly.type
_entity_poly.pdbx_seq_one_letter_code
_entity_poly.pdbx_strand_id
1 'polypeptide(L)'
;MACGQSAATLSWILCCGTNYLLNALWTFHHWPPHWRQALHYYATALLSFGVQILILNLLVYLIVTERPIETAVLNGVAVATGALINYLAASLWVFSPNRHPLRSRPR
;
A
#
# COMPACT_ATOMS: atom_id res chain seq x y z
N MET A 1 25.51 -3.48 11.91
CA MET A 1 24.43 -3.72 10.94
C MET A 1 23.03 -3.25 11.39
N ALA A 2 22.78 -2.96 12.67
CA ALA A 2 21.44 -2.55 13.15
C ALA A 2 20.93 -1.18 12.64
N CYS A 3 21.83 -0.20 12.42
CA CYS A 3 21.43 1.17 12.04
C CYS A 3 20.67 1.24 10.69
N GLY A 4 21.00 0.37 9.73
CA GLY A 4 20.35 0.35 8.42
C GLY A 4 18.91 -0.18 8.43
N GLN A 5 18.61 -1.14 9.30
CA GLN A 5 17.25 -1.70 9.42
C GLN A 5 16.28 -0.72 10.10
N SER A 6 16.78 0.05 11.08
CA SER A 6 16.02 1.12 11.74
C SER A 6 15.63 2.21 10.74
N ALA A 7 16.58 2.66 9.92
CA ALA A 7 16.34 3.69 8.92
C ALA A 7 15.35 3.23 7.83
N ALA A 8 15.45 1.98 7.39
CA ALA A 8 14.53 1.40 6.42
C ALA A 8 13.09 1.32 6.97
N THR A 9 12.93 0.88 8.22
CA THR A 9 11.62 0.80 8.88
C THR A 9 11.00 2.19 9.03
N LEU A 10 11.76 3.19 9.47
CA LEU A 10 11.28 4.56 9.60
C LEU A 10 10.88 5.16 8.24
N SER A 11 11.68 4.89 7.20
CA SER A 11 11.37 5.33 5.84
C SER A 11 10.10 4.69 5.31
N TRP A 12 9.88 3.40 5.59
CA TRP A 12 8.65 2.70 5.22
C TRP A 12 7.42 3.29 5.91
N ILE A 13 7.52 3.59 7.21
CA ILE A 13 6.44 4.23 7.99
C ILE A 13 6.12 5.61 7.41
N LEU A 14 7.13 6.43 7.16
CA LEU A 14 6.97 7.77 6.56
C LEU A 14 6.33 7.69 5.17
N CYS A 15 6.74 6.73 4.35
CA CYS A 15 6.19 6.52 3.01
C CYS A 15 4.71 6.08 3.06
N CYS A 16 4.37 5.19 4.00
CA CYS A 16 2.98 4.78 4.23
C CYS A 16 2.13 5.96 4.73
N GLY A 17 2.63 6.75 5.68
CA GLY A 17 1.94 7.94 6.19
C GLY A 17 1.74 9.00 5.11
N THR A 18 2.75 9.25 4.28
CA THR A 18 2.64 10.21 3.16
C THR A 18 1.62 9.72 2.13
N ASN A 19 1.64 8.43 1.77
CA ASN A 19 0.63 7.85 0.89
C ASN A 19 -0.78 7.90 1.49
N TYR A 20 -0.93 7.70 2.80
CA TYR A 20 -2.21 7.86 3.49
C TYR A 20 -2.72 9.30 3.41
N LEU A 21 -1.85 10.28 3.70
CA LEU A 21 -2.20 11.70 3.64
C LEU A 21 -2.60 12.12 2.23
N LEU A 22 -1.84 11.70 1.21
CA LEU A 22 -2.18 11.93 -0.20
C LEU A 22 -3.55 11.31 -0.55
N ASN A 23 -3.80 10.07 -0.11
CA ASN A 23 -5.09 9.42 -0.35
C ASN A 23 -6.23 10.10 0.41
N ALA A 24 -6.03 10.58 1.62
CA ALA A 24 -7.05 11.26 2.42
C ALA A 24 -7.33 12.69 1.92
N LEU A 25 -6.28 13.43 1.53
CA LEU A 25 -6.39 14.84 1.12
C LEU A 25 -6.80 15.01 -0.35
N TRP A 26 -6.44 14.08 -1.23
CA TRP A 26 -6.71 14.17 -2.66
C TRP A 26 -7.70 13.10 -3.14
N THR A 27 -7.32 11.82 -3.11
CA THR A 27 -8.11 10.72 -3.69
C THR A 27 -9.49 10.55 -3.05
N PHE A 28 -9.56 10.67 -1.73
CA PHE A 28 -10.78 10.49 -0.93
C PHE A 28 -11.11 11.75 -0.11
N HIS A 29 -10.87 12.94 -0.69
CA HIS A 29 -11.10 14.25 -0.04
C HIS A 29 -12.50 14.41 0.60
N HIS A 30 -13.47 13.61 0.17
CA HIS A 30 -14.82 13.59 0.73
C HIS A 30 -14.91 13.07 2.18
N TRP A 31 -13.83 12.52 2.75
CA TRP A 31 -13.83 11.84 4.05
C TRP A 31 -12.80 12.47 5.00
N PRO A 32 -13.19 12.98 6.19
CA PRO A 32 -12.25 13.61 7.11
C PRO A 32 -11.26 12.59 7.68
N PRO A 33 -9.96 12.91 7.73
CA PRO A 33 -8.93 11.98 8.14
C PRO A 33 -9.11 11.55 9.60
N HIS A 34 -9.24 10.25 9.85
CA HIS A 34 -9.33 9.68 11.19
C HIS A 34 -8.13 8.78 11.53
N TRP A 35 -7.66 8.85 12.78
CA TRP A 35 -6.53 8.03 13.23
C TRP A 35 -6.78 6.51 13.07
N ARG A 36 -8.05 6.08 13.25
CA ARG A 36 -8.46 4.69 13.01
C ARG A 36 -8.33 4.30 11.54
N GLN A 37 -8.61 5.20 10.59
CA GLN A 37 -8.43 4.92 9.16
C GLN A 37 -6.94 4.77 8.82
N ALA A 38 -6.08 5.59 9.43
CA ALA A 38 -4.64 5.46 9.28
C ALA A 38 -4.13 4.07 9.72
N LEU A 39 -4.58 3.55 10.87
CA LEU A 39 -4.24 2.19 11.31
C LEU A 39 -4.67 1.11 10.31
N HIS A 40 -5.89 1.21 9.78
CA HIS A 40 -6.36 0.26 8.76
C HIS A 40 -5.53 0.37 7.49
N TYR A 41 -5.11 1.58 7.11
CA TYR A 41 -4.23 1.80 5.97
C TYR A 41 -2.84 1.19 6.17
N TYR A 42 -2.26 1.29 7.36
CA TYR A 42 -1.01 0.59 7.67
C TYR A 42 -1.18 -0.93 7.56
N ALA A 43 -2.31 -1.48 7.99
CA ALA A 43 -2.60 -2.91 7.85
C ALA A 43 -2.73 -3.33 6.38
N THR A 44 -3.41 -2.55 5.53
CA THR A 44 -3.50 -2.84 4.09
C THR A 44 -2.16 -2.67 3.38
N ALA A 45 -1.35 -1.69 3.79
CA ALA A 45 0.00 -1.49 3.28
C ALA A 45 0.92 -2.67 3.63
N LEU A 46 0.84 -3.18 4.86
CA LEU A 46 1.60 -4.36 5.29
C LEU A 46 1.17 -5.62 4.52
N LEU A 47 -0.14 -5.82 4.33
CA LEU A 47 -0.66 -6.94 3.55
C LEU A 47 -0.19 -6.88 2.10
N SER A 48 -0.25 -5.70 1.49
CA SER A 48 0.20 -5.47 0.11
C SER A 48 1.70 -5.67 -0.04
N PHE A 49 2.49 -5.28 0.97
CA PHE A 49 3.93 -5.56 1.02
C PHE A 49 4.21 -7.08 1.08
N GLY A 50 3.45 -7.82 1.89
CA GLY A 50 3.53 -9.28 1.92
C GLY A 50 3.20 -9.92 0.56
N VAL A 51 2.14 -9.45 -0.10
CA VAL A 51 1.76 -9.94 -1.43
C VAL A 51 2.81 -9.59 -2.49
N GLN A 52 3.38 -8.38 -2.44
CA GLN A 52 4.48 -7.98 -3.32
C GLN A 52 5.68 -8.91 -3.20
N ILE A 53 6.10 -9.26 -1.97
CA ILE A 53 7.18 -10.21 -1.74
C ILE A 53 6.83 -11.59 -2.29
N LEU A 54 5.59 -12.05 -2.09
CA LEU A 54 5.14 -13.35 -2.58
C LEU A 54 5.13 -13.41 -4.11
N ILE A 55 4.63 -12.36 -4.77
CA ILE A 55 4.64 -12.21 -6.22
C ILE A 55 6.07 -12.19 -6.74
N LEU A 56 6.97 -11.40 -6.14
CA LEU A 56 8.37 -11.34 -6.57
C LEU A 56 9.04 -12.71 -6.46
N ASN A 57 8.87 -13.42 -5.33
CA ASN A 57 9.42 -14.76 -5.16
C ASN A 57 8.85 -15.74 -6.22
N LEU A 58 7.56 -15.66 -6.51
CA LEU A 58 6.91 -16.50 -7.50
C LEU A 58 7.40 -16.21 -8.93
N LEU A 59 7.56 -14.93 -9.30
CA LEU A 59 8.08 -14.54 -10.62
C LEU A 59 9.54 -14.98 -10.79
N VAL A 60 10.38 -14.77 -9.77
CA VAL A 60 11.79 -15.21 -9.80
C VAL A 60 11.88 -16.74 -9.89
N TYR A 61 11.04 -17.46 -9.13
CA TYR A 61 10.98 -18.91 -9.17
C TYR A 61 10.55 -19.46 -10.54
N LEU A 62 9.52 -18.86 -11.16
CA LEU A 62 8.99 -19.33 -12.44
C LEU A 62 9.92 -19.05 -13.63
N ILE A 63 10.64 -17.92 -13.61
CA ILE A 63 11.43 -17.47 -14.76
C ILE A 63 12.86 -18.04 -14.71
N VAL A 64 13.31 -18.56 -13.55
CA VAL A 64 14.65 -19.18 -13.36
C VAL A 64 15.76 -18.30 -13.94
N THR A 65 15.66 -17.01 -13.64
CA THR A 65 16.56 -16.00 -14.17
C THR A 65 17.53 -15.55 -13.09
N GLU A 66 18.82 -15.58 -13.41
CA GLU A 66 19.89 -15.02 -12.57
C GLU A 66 20.39 -13.66 -13.09
N ARG A 67 19.83 -13.16 -14.20
CA ARG A 67 20.25 -11.89 -14.78
C ARG A 67 19.73 -10.71 -13.97
N PRO A 68 20.60 -9.79 -13.52
CA PRO A 68 20.21 -8.70 -12.62
C PRO A 68 19.20 -7.73 -13.24
N ILE A 69 19.25 -7.54 -14.56
CA ILE A 69 18.34 -6.65 -15.30
C ILE A 69 16.91 -7.20 -15.29
N GLU A 70 16.76 -8.51 -15.52
CA GLU A 70 15.46 -9.15 -15.55
C GLU A 70 14.84 -9.17 -14.14
N THR A 71 15.62 -9.46 -13.10
CA THR A 71 15.17 -9.36 -11.71
C THR A 71 14.68 -7.96 -11.34
N ALA A 72 15.34 -6.90 -11.85
CA ALA A 72 14.89 -5.53 -11.64
C ALA A 72 13.53 -5.25 -12.30
N VAL A 73 13.30 -5.76 -13.52
CA VAL A 73 12.01 -5.65 -14.22
C VAL A 73 10.92 -6.42 -13.45
N LEU A 74 11.21 -7.64 -12.99
CA LEU A 74 10.27 -8.45 -12.19
C LEU A 74 9.91 -7.77 -10.87
N ASN A 75 10.89 -7.13 -10.21
CA ASN A 75 10.65 -6.32 -9.04
C ASN A 75 9.74 -5.13 -9.36
N GLY A 76 9.94 -4.44 -10.48
CA GLY A 76 9.04 -3.39 -10.94
C GLY A 76 7.59 -3.86 -11.09
N VAL A 77 7.39 -5.04 -11.69
CA VAL A 77 6.05 -5.65 -11.84
C VAL A 77 5.44 -6.01 -10.48
N ALA A 78 6.22 -6.61 -9.58
CA ALA A 78 5.78 -6.92 -8.23
C ALA A 78 5.39 -5.64 -7.46
N VAL A 79 6.17 -4.56 -7.63
CA VAL A 79 5.88 -3.27 -7.00
C VAL A 79 4.59 -2.66 -7.52
N ALA A 80 4.40 -2.62 -8.83
CA ALA A 80 3.17 -2.12 -9.44
C ALA A 80 1.94 -2.91 -8.98
N THR A 81 2.06 -4.24 -8.92
CA THR A 81 0.96 -5.11 -8.48
C THR A 81 0.63 -4.91 -7.01
N GLY A 82 1.65 -4.81 -6.14
CA GLY A 82 1.46 -4.51 -4.72
C GLY A 82 0.82 -3.13 -4.49
N ALA A 83 1.21 -2.12 -5.27
CA ALA A 83 0.60 -0.79 -5.21
C ALA A 83 -0.89 -0.82 -5.62
N LEU A 84 -1.24 -1.56 -6.67
CA LEU A 84 -2.63 -1.72 -7.11
C LEU A 84 -3.48 -2.42 -6.05
N ILE A 85 -2.95 -3.48 -5.44
CA ILE A 85 -3.63 -4.19 -4.34
C ILE A 85 -3.83 -3.26 -3.14
N ASN A 86 -2.81 -2.48 -2.79
CA ASN A 86 -2.91 -1.52 -1.70
C ASN A 86 -3.99 -0.45 -1.97
N TYR A 87 -4.07 0.04 -3.20
CA TYR A 87 -5.11 0.97 -3.62
C TYR A 87 -6.51 0.34 -3.53
N LEU A 88 -6.68 -0.88 -4.03
CA LEU A 88 -7.97 -1.58 -3.98
C LEU A 88 -8.39 -1.89 -2.54
N ALA A 89 -7.46 -2.34 -1.68
CA ALA A 89 -7.71 -2.58 -0.28
C ALA A 89 -8.07 -1.27 0.46
N ALA A 90 -7.37 -0.17 0.17
CA ALA A 90 -7.71 1.14 0.71
C ALA A 90 -9.10 1.61 0.25
N SER A 91 -9.41 1.48 -1.03
CA SER A 91 -10.71 1.88 -1.61
C SER A 91 -11.88 1.05 -1.04
N LEU A 92 -11.73 -0.28 -0.99
CA LEU A 92 -12.82 -1.20 -0.63
C LEU A 92 -12.99 -1.37 0.88
N TRP A 93 -11.93 -1.24 1.67
CA TRP A 93 -11.94 -1.53 3.10
C TRP A 93 -11.77 -0.29 3.99
N VAL A 94 -10.81 0.59 3.65
CA VAL A 94 -10.47 1.77 4.47
C VAL A 94 -11.46 2.91 4.22
N PHE A 95 -11.75 3.17 2.94
CA PHE A 95 -12.65 4.24 2.47
C PHE A 95 -13.97 3.69 1.89
N SER A 96 -14.37 2.49 2.33
CA SER A 96 -15.54 1.79 1.81
C SER A 96 -16.82 2.65 1.92
N PRO A 97 -17.54 2.90 0.80
CA PRO A 97 -18.80 3.66 0.79
C PRO A 97 -19.85 3.06 1.75
N ASN A 98 -19.81 1.74 1.96
CA ASN A 98 -20.78 1.02 2.78
C ASN A 98 -20.59 1.21 4.30
N ARG A 99 -19.48 1.82 4.77
CA ARG A 99 -19.25 2.06 6.21
C ARG A 99 -19.80 3.39 6.71
N HIS A 100 -20.15 4.31 5.81
CA HIS A 100 -20.89 5.52 6.17
C HIS A 100 -22.14 5.61 5.31
N PRO A 101 -23.30 5.12 5.80
CA PRO A 101 -24.56 5.41 5.15
C PRO A 101 -24.70 6.94 5.11
N LEU A 102 -24.76 7.46 3.88
CA LEU A 102 -25.17 8.80 3.49
C LEU A 102 -25.57 9.68 4.70
N ARG A 103 -24.63 10.51 5.19
CA ARG A 103 -25.03 11.73 5.89
C ARG A 103 -25.71 12.59 4.83
N SER A 104 -27.01 12.40 4.71
CA SER A 104 -27.95 13.25 4.00
C SER A 104 -27.52 14.71 4.15
N ARG A 105 -27.10 15.34 3.05
CA ARG A 105 -26.96 16.79 2.99
C ARG A 105 -28.34 17.40 3.29
N PRO A 106 -28.51 18.25 4.32
CA PRO A 106 -29.54 19.27 4.21
C PRO A 106 -29.08 20.24 3.11
N ARG A 107 -30.00 20.57 2.22
CA ARG A 107 -29.85 21.61 1.19
C ARG A 107 -29.62 22.97 1.83
#